data_AF-A0AAV3YCS6-F1
#
_entry.id   AF-A0AAV3YCS6-F1
#
_cell.length_a   1.000
_cell.length_b   1.000
_cell.length_c   1.000
_cell.angle_alpha   90.00
_cell.angle_beta   90.00
_cell.angle_gamma   90.00
#
_symmetry.space_group_name_H-M   'P 1'
#
loop_
_entity.id
_entity.type
_entity.pdbx_description
1 polymer ?
#
loop_
_entity_poly.entity_id
_entity_poly.type
_entity_poly.pdbx_seq_one_letter_code
_entity_poly.pdbx_strand_id
1 'polypeptide(L)'
;MYCADKRMSNKPVDVTMRLLQPFLDEGYRLYVDNYYCCPDLWNQMQGRNTMLVGTCRKNRVGMLADLFQNRQRPRTSTSGGRVSW
;
A
#
# COMPACT_ATOMS: atom_id res chain seq x y z
N MET A 1 -15.84 -2.48 1.77
CA MET A 1 -16.69 -2.74 2.94
C MET A 1 -16.75 -4.24 3.16
N TYR A 2 -16.56 -4.72 4.40
CA TYR A 2 -16.72 -6.15 4.70
C TYR A 2 -18.14 -6.58 4.32
N CYS A 3 -18.25 -7.55 3.42
CA CYS A 3 -19.53 -8.12 3.08
C CYS A 3 -19.65 -9.43 3.83
N ALA A 4 -20.58 -9.49 4.78
CA ALA A 4 -20.86 -10.71 5.55
C ALA A 4 -21.52 -11.81 4.69
N ASP A 5 -21.84 -11.50 3.43
CA ASP A 5 -22.33 -12.46 2.46
C ASP A 5 -21.18 -13.38 2.00
N LYS A 6 -21.35 -14.69 2.24
CA LYS A 6 -20.39 -15.73 1.86
C LYS A 6 -20.22 -15.88 0.34
N ARG A 7 -21.14 -15.34 -0.46
CA ARG A 7 -21.04 -15.31 -1.93
C ARG A 7 -20.04 -14.27 -2.42
N MET A 8 -19.68 -13.31 -1.56
CA MET A 8 -18.77 -12.24 -1.90
C MET A 8 -17.38 -12.47 -1.30
N SER A 9 -16.35 -12.34 -2.13
CA SER A 9 -14.97 -12.41 -1.66
C SER A 9 -14.66 -11.22 -0.75
N ASN A 10 -14.01 -11.44 0.39
CA ASN A 10 -13.51 -10.37 1.25
C ASN A 10 -12.02 -10.09 1.02
N LYS A 11 -11.46 -10.57 -0.11
CA LYS A 11 -10.10 -10.22 -0.49
C LYS A 11 -10.00 -8.72 -0.72
N PRO A 12 -8.89 -8.08 -0.31
CA PRO A 12 -8.73 -6.63 -0.44
C PRO A 12 -8.92 -6.14 -1.87
N VAL A 13 -8.38 -6.88 -2.85
CA VAL A 13 -8.49 -6.55 -4.29
C VAL A 13 -9.96 -6.48 -4.73
N ASP A 14 -10.74 -7.52 -4.44
CA ASP A 14 -12.14 -7.62 -4.85
C ASP A 14 -13.01 -6.58 -4.14
N VAL A 15 -12.68 -6.25 -2.90
CA VAL A 15 -13.34 -5.16 -2.15
C VAL A 15 -13.04 -3.82 -2.80
N THR A 16 -11.78 -3.52 -3.10
CA THR A 16 -11.38 -2.26 -3.74
C THR A 16 -11.99 -2.12 -5.13
N MET A 17 -12.00 -3.18 -5.94
CA MET A 17 -12.58 -3.17 -7.29
C MET A 17 -14.08 -2.93 -7.30
N ARG A 18 -14.83 -3.52 -6.35
CA ARG A 18 -16.27 -3.25 -6.22
C ARG A 18 -16.55 -1.81 -5.81
N LEU A 19 -15.74 -1.26 -4.92
CA LEU A 19 -15.90 0.13 -4.49
C LEU A 19 -15.57 1.14 -5.60
N LEU A 20 -14.58 0.81 -6.44
CA LEU A 20 -14.13 1.69 -7.50
C LEU A 20 -14.84 1.50 -8.83
N GLN A 21 -15.71 0.50 -8.96
CA GLN A 21 -16.39 0.19 -10.21
C GLN A 21 -16.89 1.41 -10.99
N PRO A 22 -17.52 2.45 -10.38
CA PRO A 22 -17.98 3.61 -11.13
C PRO A 22 -16.90 4.66 -11.46
N PHE A 23 -15.68 4.54 -10.91
CA PHE A 23 -14.58 5.50 -11.05
C PHE A 23 -13.35 4.91 -11.76
N LEU A 24 -13.46 3.68 -12.27
CA LEU A 24 -12.38 3.05 -13.03
C LEU A 24 -12.24 3.73 -14.41
N ASP A 25 -11.03 3.67 -14.97
CA ASP A 25 -10.69 4.16 -16.33
C ASP A 25 -10.72 5.68 -16.53
N GLU A 26 -11.13 6.46 -15.54
CA GLU A 26 -11.16 7.94 -15.59
C GLU A 26 -9.80 8.62 -15.33
N GLY A 27 -8.73 7.84 -15.08
CA GLY A 27 -7.40 8.40 -14.82
C GLY A 27 -7.16 8.86 -13.38
N TYR A 28 -8.05 8.49 -12.46
CA TYR A 28 -7.94 8.88 -11.05
C TYR A 28 -6.73 8.26 -10.34
N ARG A 29 -6.34 8.91 -9.23
CA ARG A 29 -5.32 8.43 -8.30
C ARG A 29 -6.00 7.86 -7.06
N LEU A 30 -5.87 6.56 -6.86
CA LEU A 30 -6.38 5.88 -5.68
C LEU A 30 -5.35 5.91 -4.56
N TYR A 31 -5.71 6.48 -3.42
CA TYR A 31 -4.94 6.40 -2.19
C TYR A 31 -5.52 5.30 -1.29
N VAL A 32 -4.71 4.26 -0.99
CA VAL A 32 -5.11 3.09 -0.19
C VAL A 32 -4.30 2.97 1.09
N ASP A 33 -4.99 2.47 2.11
CA ASP A 33 -4.35 2.00 3.34
C ASP A 33 -3.60 0.68 3.11
N ASN A 34 -2.69 0.38 4.03
CA ASN A 34 -1.80 -0.76 4.04
C ASN A 34 -2.46 -2.12 3.91
N TYR A 35 -3.68 -2.26 4.43
CA TYR A 35 -4.45 -3.48 4.29
C TYR A 35 -4.77 -3.80 2.83
N TYR A 36 -5.04 -2.77 2.02
CA TYR A 36 -5.44 -2.87 0.62
C TYR A 36 -4.26 -2.74 -0.35
N CYS A 37 -3.14 -2.15 0.08
CA CYS A 37 -1.91 -2.11 -0.70
C CYS A 37 -1.36 -3.53 -0.92
N CYS A 38 -1.47 -4.01 -2.15
CA CYS A 38 -0.90 -5.28 -2.58
C CYS A 38 -0.50 -5.23 -4.07
N PRO A 39 0.53 -6.00 -4.48
CA PRO A 39 1.02 -6.02 -5.86
C PRO A 39 -0.05 -6.43 -6.88
N ASP A 40 -0.91 -7.40 -6.52
CA ASP A 40 -1.99 -7.85 -7.41
C ASP A 40 -2.98 -6.73 -7.72
N LEU A 41 -3.33 -5.90 -6.72
CA LEU A 41 -4.19 -4.75 -6.93
C LEU A 41 -3.52 -3.73 -7.86
N TRP A 42 -2.23 -3.46 -7.67
CA TRP A 42 -1.48 -2.55 -8.53
C TRP A 42 -1.55 -2.98 -10.01
N ASN A 43 -1.29 -4.26 -10.30
CA ASN A 43 -1.33 -4.79 -11.66
C ASN A 43 -2.71 -4.60 -12.32
N GLN A 44 -3.79 -4.84 -11.57
CA GLN A 44 -5.14 -4.67 -12.10
C GLN A 44 -5.51 -3.19 -12.28
N MET A 45 -5.07 -2.29 -11.39
CA MET A 45 -5.33 -0.85 -11.51
C MET A 45 -4.55 -0.22 -12.67
N GLN A 46 -3.29 -0.63 -12.85
CA GLN A 46 -2.43 -0.16 -13.93
C GLN A 46 -3.02 -0.49 -15.31
N GLY A 47 -3.65 -1.66 -15.45
CA GLY A 47 -4.38 -2.03 -16.67
C GLY A 47 -5.64 -1.20 -16.95
N ARG A 48 -6.14 -0.47 -15.95
CA ARG A 48 -7.37 0.36 -15.99
C ARG A 48 -7.08 1.85 -15.86
N ASN A 49 -5.89 2.27 -16.30
CA ASN A 49 -5.40 3.65 -16.26
C ASN A 49 -5.58 4.33 -14.87
N THR A 50 -5.55 3.56 -13.79
CA THR A 50 -5.77 4.08 -12.43
C THR A 50 -4.49 3.95 -11.65
N MET A 51 -3.93 5.06 -11.19
CA MET A 51 -2.70 5.03 -10.40
C MET A 51 -3.03 4.72 -8.94
N LEU A 52 -2.23 3.86 -8.31
CA LEU A 52 -2.38 3.50 -6.91
C LEU A 52 -1.30 4.19 -6.06
N VAL A 53 -1.64 4.64 -4.87
CA VAL A 53 -0.66 5.15 -3.91
C VAL A 53 -1.01 4.60 -2.54
N GLY A 54 -0.04 4.10 -1.79
CA GLY A 54 -0.30 3.57 -0.47
C GLY A 54 0.96 3.18 0.27
N THR A 55 0.79 2.80 1.52
CA THR A 55 1.84 2.15 2.30
C THR A 55 1.68 0.65 2.17
N CYS A 56 2.76 -0.12 2.08
CA CYS A 56 2.70 -1.57 1.96
C CYS A 56 3.52 -2.22 3.10
N ARG A 57 3.02 -3.34 3.66
CA ARG A 57 3.75 -4.10 4.69
C ARG A 57 4.99 -4.76 4.09
N LYS A 58 6.08 -4.78 4.85
CA LYS A 58 7.34 -5.42 4.44
C LYS A 58 7.19 -6.90 4.06
N ASN A 59 6.33 -7.62 4.79
CA ASN A 59 6.12 -9.06 4.59
C ASN A 59 4.92 -9.36 3.67
N ARG A 60 4.53 -8.43 2.79
CA ARG A 60 3.45 -8.67 1.82
C ARG A 60 3.96 -9.61 0.73
N VAL A 61 3.22 -10.69 0.49
CA VAL A 61 3.51 -11.64 -0.60
C VAL A 61 3.52 -10.90 -1.93
N GLY A 62 4.52 -11.19 -2.78
CA GLY A 62 4.69 -10.59 -4.10
C GLY A 62 5.49 -9.27 -4.11
N MET A 63 5.91 -8.76 -2.95
CA MET A 63 6.75 -7.57 -2.88
C MET A 63 8.24 -7.96 -2.79
N LEU A 64 9.09 -7.23 -3.50
CA LEU A 64 10.53 -7.51 -3.52
C LEU A 64 11.13 -7.28 -2.12
N ALA A 65 11.63 -8.35 -1.50
CA ALA A 65 12.20 -8.31 -0.16
C ALA A 65 13.35 -7.27 -0.04
N ASP A 66 14.10 -7.08 -1.13
CA ASP A 66 15.23 -6.15 -1.19
C ASP A 66 14.82 -4.68 -1.07
N LEU A 67 13.59 -4.31 -1.48
CA LEU A 67 13.09 -2.94 -1.33
C LEU A 67 12.88 -2.56 0.15
N PHE A 68 12.72 -3.55 1.02
CA PHE A 68 12.42 -3.35 2.43
C PHE A 68 13.59 -3.61 3.37
N GLN A 69 14.76 -3.94 2.81
CA GLN A 69 15.98 -3.98 3.58
C GLN A 69 16.16 -2.63 4.27
N ASN A 70 16.34 -2.68 5.58
CA ASN A 70 16.60 -1.52 6.42
C ASN A 70 17.91 -0.89 5.95
N ARG A 71 17.87 -0.04 4.92
CA ARG A 71 18.90 0.95 4.69
C ARG A 71 18.74 1.98 5.80
N GLN A 72 19.16 1.62 7.01
CA GLN A 72 19.31 2.58 8.08
C GLN A 72 20.28 3.62 7.52
N ARG A 73 19.76 4.81 7.18
CA ARG A 73 20.65 5.96 7.05
C ARG A 73 21.41 6.00 8.37
N PRO A 74 22.76 6.13 8.34
CA PRO A 74 23.52 6.17 9.57
C PRO A 74 22.84 7.17 10.49
N ARG A 75 22.39 6.71 11.66
CA ARG A 75 21.87 7.62 12.69
C ARG A 75 22.98 8.62 12.90
N THR A 76 22.78 9.87 12.47
CA THR A 76 23.69 10.95 12.82
C THR A 76 23.67 10.98 14.34
N SER A 77 24.72 10.44 14.96
CA SER A 77 24.93 10.58 16.38
C SER A 77 25.23 12.06 16.58
N THR A 78 24.18 12.86 16.80
CA THR A 78 24.37 14.14 17.48
C THR A 78 24.79 13.76 18.88
N SER A 79 26.11 13.62 19.08
CA SER A 79 26.73 13.58 20.38
C SER A 79 26.23 14.82 21.12
N GLY A 80 25.28 14.61 22.03
CA GLY A 80 24.78 15.66 22.90
C GLY A 80 25.98 16.23 23.64
N GLY A 81 26.43 17.40 23.22
CA GLY A 81 27.33 18.23 24.00
C GLY A 81 26.61 18.54 25.31
N ARG A 82 27.16 18.02 26.40
CA ARG A 82 26.72 18.32 27.77
C ARG A 82 26.90 19.82 27.99
N VAL A 83 25.81 20.59 27.98
CA VAL A 83 25.83 21.99 28.40
C VAL A 83 25.76 22.00 29.93
N SER A 84 26.85 22.41 30.57
CA SER A 84 26.92 22.68 32.01
C SER A 84 26.35 24.07 32.29
N TRP A 85 25.41 24.16 33.24
CA TRP A 85 25.04 25.40 33.92
C TRP A 85 26.01 25.70 35.04
#